data_AF-A0A1F3YCK4-F1
#
_entry.id   AF-A0A1F3YCK4-F1
#
_cell.length_a   1.000
_cell.length_b   1.000
_cell.length_c   1.000
_cell.angle_alpha   90.00
_cell.angle_beta   90.00
_cell.angle_gamma   90.00
#
_symmetry.space_group_name_H-M   'P 1'
#
loop_
_entity.id
_entity.type
_entity.pdbx_description
1 polymer ?
#
loop_
_entity_poly.entity_id
_entity_poly.type
_entity_poly.pdbx_seq_one_letter_code
_entity_poly.pdbx_strand_id
1 'polypeptide(L)'
;MNYEKTAQFQLITCIIQRGKGDSIGKAAIAAGAGGATVFFARGMGLRERLGLLGLAIVPEKEVVMIVCTESETPRIFDAIVAAGKLDTPGMGIAYVMPIYHVAGIFSQDQVAVRGATEGADSKMNC
;
A
#
# COMPACT_ATOMS: atom_id res chain seq x y z
N MET A 1 23.70 -5.47 -11.61
CA MET A 1 22.58 -5.09 -10.72
C MET A 1 21.38 -5.86 -11.24
N ASN A 2 21.09 -7.00 -10.61
CA ASN A 2 20.17 -7.99 -11.18
C ASN A 2 18.74 -7.64 -10.77
N TYR A 3 17.97 -7.08 -11.69
CA TYR A 3 16.53 -6.99 -11.54
C TYR A 3 15.93 -8.35 -11.91
N GLU A 4 15.54 -9.11 -10.89
CA GLU A 4 14.96 -10.42 -11.06
C GLU A 4 13.52 -10.27 -11.60
N LYS A 5 13.30 -10.74 -12.82
CA LYS A 5 12.00 -10.71 -13.49
C LYS A 5 11.34 -12.07 -13.31
N THR A 6 10.70 -12.30 -12.15
CA THR A 6 10.09 -13.64 -11.90
C THR A 6 8.80 -13.63 -11.08
N ALA A 7 8.28 -12.47 -10.68
CA ALA A 7 6.87 -12.31 -10.28
C ALA A 7 6.40 -10.95 -10.80
N GLN A 8 5.22 -10.88 -11.45
CA GLN A 8 4.67 -9.60 -11.84
C GLN A 8 4.23 -8.86 -10.58
N PHE A 9 4.98 -7.84 -10.19
CA PHE A 9 4.59 -6.97 -9.09
C PHE A 9 3.59 -5.94 -9.58
N GLN A 10 2.70 -5.53 -8.67
CA GLN A 10 1.72 -4.50 -8.90
C GLN A 10 1.74 -3.51 -7.75
N LEU A 11 1.44 -2.27 -8.08
CA LEU A 11 1.27 -1.17 -7.14
C LEU A 11 -0.22 -0.89 -7.02
N ILE A 12 -0.77 -1.12 -5.84
CA ILE A 12 -2.08 -0.64 -5.46
C ILE A 12 -1.91 0.77 -4.90
N THR A 13 -2.60 1.74 -5.50
CA THR A 13 -2.66 3.12 -4.99
C THR A 13 -4.09 3.46 -4.63
N CYS A 14 -4.28 3.94 -3.41
CA CYS A 14 -5.57 4.39 -2.89
C CYS A 14 -5.47 5.85 -2.46
N ILE A 15 -6.34 6.71 -3.00
CA ILE A 15 -6.42 8.13 -2.69
C ILE A 15 -7.74 8.39 -1.96
N ILE A 16 -7.65 8.80 -0.71
CA ILE A 16 -8.79 8.87 0.22
C ILE A 16 -8.81 10.19 0.99
N GLN A 17 -9.92 10.44 1.68
CA GLN A 17 -10.00 11.51 2.66
C GLN A 17 -9.01 11.29 3.81
N ARG A 18 -8.47 12.39 4.35
CA ARG A 18 -7.57 12.37 5.50
C ARG A 18 -8.18 11.63 6.71
N GLY A 19 -7.34 10.96 7.49
CA GLY A 19 -7.73 10.22 8.70
C GLY A 19 -8.16 8.77 8.45
N LYS A 20 -8.02 8.26 7.21
CA LYS A 20 -8.41 6.88 6.85
C LYS A 20 -7.23 6.02 6.40
N GLY A 21 -6.07 6.62 6.14
CA GLY A 21 -4.87 5.96 5.61
C GLY A 21 -4.40 4.82 6.50
N ASP A 22 -4.32 5.05 7.80
CA ASP A 22 -3.91 4.04 8.77
C ASP A 22 -4.83 2.82 8.80
N SER A 23 -6.15 3.02 8.78
CA SER A 23 -7.11 1.91 8.75
C SER A 23 -6.99 1.07 7.49
N ILE A 24 -6.80 1.72 6.34
CA ILE A 24 -6.63 1.04 5.06
C ILE A 24 -5.29 0.31 5.00
N GLY A 25 -4.20 0.93 5.47
CA GLY A 25 -2.89 0.30 5.56
C GLY A 25 -2.90 -0.95 6.45
N LYS A 26 -3.56 -0.88 7.61
CA LYS A 26 -3.75 -2.04 8.50
C LYS A 26 -4.58 -3.14 7.86
N ALA A 27 -5.66 -2.79 7.14
CA ALA A 27 -6.48 -3.76 6.41
C ALA A 27 -5.67 -4.46 5.31
N ALA A 28 -4.83 -3.73 4.58
CA ALA A 28 -3.93 -4.30 3.59
C ALA A 28 -2.93 -5.28 4.20
N ILE A 29 -2.30 -4.91 5.32
CA ILE A 29 -1.36 -5.78 6.04
C ILE A 29 -2.06 -7.04 6.57
N ALA A 30 -3.27 -6.90 7.14
CA ALA A 30 -4.09 -8.05 7.56
C ALA A 30 -4.48 -8.95 6.36
N ALA A 31 -4.65 -8.36 5.18
CA ALA A 31 -4.82 -9.05 3.91
C ALA A 31 -3.49 -9.51 3.29
N GLY A 32 -2.41 -9.59 4.06
CA GLY A 32 -1.13 -10.18 3.65
C GLY A 32 -0.20 -9.27 2.87
N ALA A 33 -0.46 -7.96 2.79
CA ALA A 33 0.53 -7.02 2.28
C ALA A 33 1.77 -7.00 3.19
N GLY A 34 2.97 -7.01 2.61
CA GLY A 34 4.22 -6.89 3.37
C GLY A 34 4.40 -5.52 4.05
N GLY A 35 3.65 -4.52 3.60
CA GLY A 35 3.63 -3.17 4.17
C GLY A 35 2.73 -2.22 3.38
N ALA A 36 2.59 -1.00 3.89
CA ALA A 36 1.88 0.09 3.24
C ALA A 36 2.61 1.40 3.49
N THR A 37 2.75 2.22 2.46
CA THR A 37 3.28 3.58 2.56
C THR A 37 2.10 4.55 2.58
N VAL A 38 2.04 5.41 3.59
CA VAL A 38 0.97 6.40 3.75
C VAL A 38 1.57 7.80 3.78
N PHE A 39 1.03 8.72 2.98
CA PHE A 39 1.46 10.13 2.98
C PHE A 39 0.29 11.07 2.69
N PHE A 40 0.45 12.33 3.11
CA PHE A 40 -0.53 13.37 2.86
C PHE A 40 -0.41 13.91 1.43
N ALA A 41 -1.56 14.16 0.81
CA ALA A 41 -1.66 14.76 -0.50
C ALA A 41 -2.73 15.86 -0.50
N ARG A 42 -2.75 16.64 -1.59
CA ARG A 42 -3.86 17.55 -1.88
C ARG A 42 -4.58 17.09 -3.14
N GLY A 43 -5.90 17.03 -3.09
CA GLY A 43 -6.71 16.58 -4.21
C GLY A 43 -7.76 17.60 -4.60
N MET A 44 -7.78 17.96 -5.88
CA MET A 44 -8.80 18.81 -6.49
C MET A 44 -9.86 17.92 -7.14
N GLY A 45 -11.16 18.17 -6.90
CA GLY A 45 -12.23 17.33 -7.41
C GLY A 45 -13.48 18.12 -7.82
N LEU A 46 -14.45 17.43 -8.46
CA LEU A 46 -15.71 18.03 -8.95
C LEU A 46 -16.48 18.82 -7.88
N ARG A 47 -16.38 18.43 -6.60
CA ARG A 47 -17.00 19.14 -5.48
C ARG A 47 -16.43 20.54 -5.22
N GLU A 48 -15.23 20.86 -5.69
CA GLU A 48 -14.68 22.22 -5.55
C GLU A 48 -15.35 23.23 -6.49
N ARG A 49 -16.12 22.77 -7.50
CA ARG A 49 -16.88 23.66 -8.40
C ARG A 49 -18.13 24.27 -7.76
N LEU A 50 -18.34 24.09 -6.45
CA LEU A 50 -19.48 24.62 -5.68
C LEU A 50 -19.35 26.11 -5.27
N GLY A 51 -18.41 26.86 -5.85
CA GLY A 51 -18.29 28.31 -5.61
C GLY A 51 -17.74 28.65 -4.22
N LEU A 52 -18.38 29.58 -3.50
CA LEU A 52 -17.94 30.08 -2.18
C LEU A 52 -17.80 28.95 -1.13
N LEU A 53 -18.54 27.85 -1.29
CA LEU A 53 -18.44 26.63 -0.46
C LEU A 53 -17.17 25.81 -0.73
N GLY A 54 -16.59 25.92 -1.93
CA GLY A 54 -15.34 25.25 -2.29
C GLY A 54 -14.11 25.84 -1.58
N LEU A 55 -14.16 27.13 -1.19
CA LEU A 55 -13.09 27.79 -0.43
C LEU A 55 -12.96 27.27 1.01
N ALA A 56 -14.04 26.72 1.57
CA ALA A 56 -14.03 26.15 2.92
C ALA A 56 -13.55 24.69 2.96
N ILE A 57 -13.44 24.02 1.81
CA ILE A 57 -13.03 22.63 1.73
C ILE A 57 -11.51 22.59 1.67
N VAL A 58 -10.87 22.24 2.79
CA VAL A 58 -9.44 21.93 2.80
C VAL A 58 -9.26 20.65 1.97
N PRO A 59 -8.54 20.68 0.83
CA PRO A 59 -8.44 19.55 -0.08
C PRO A 59 -7.43 18.51 0.42
N GLU A 60 -7.45 18.20 1.70
CA GLU A 60 -6.53 17.26 2.35
C GLU A 60 -6.94 15.82 2.04
N LYS A 61 -5.97 15.07 1.53
CA LYS A 61 -6.07 13.66 1.17
C LYS A 61 -4.97 12.89 1.85
N GLU A 62 -5.19 11.59 1.95
CA GLU A 62 -4.13 10.62 2.22
C GLU A 62 -4.03 9.70 1.02
N VAL A 63 -2.79 9.32 0.71
CA VAL A 63 -2.49 8.33 -0.32
C VAL A 63 -1.87 7.13 0.37
N VAL A 64 -2.42 5.96 0.10
CA VAL A 64 -1.89 4.66 0.53
C VAL A 64 -1.35 3.94 -0.69
N MET A 65 -0.08 3.55 -0.63
CA MET A 65 0.61 2.79 -1.67
C MET A 65 1.06 1.44 -1.12
N ILE A 66 0.72 0.37 -1.83
CA ILE A 66 1.05 -1.00 -1.46
C ILE A 66 1.65 -1.70 -2.68
N VAL A 67 2.85 -2.24 -2.51
CA VAL A 67 3.48 -3.10 -3.51
C VAL A 67 3.21 -4.55 -3.13
N CYS A 68 2.66 -5.32 -4.06
CA CYS A 68 2.33 -6.73 -3.87
C CYS A 68 2.57 -7.52 -5.16
N THR A 69 2.58 -8.84 -5.06
CA THR A 69 2.60 -9.70 -6.25
C THR A 69 1.21 -9.71 -6.91
N GLU A 70 1.15 -9.98 -8.21
CA GLU A 70 -0.11 -10.07 -8.97
C GLU A 70 -1.09 -11.08 -8.36
N SER A 71 -0.60 -12.18 -7.77
CA SER A 71 -1.42 -13.17 -7.06
C SER A 71 -2.04 -12.65 -5.76
N GLU A 72 -1.40 -11.69 -5.10
CA GLU A 72 -1.89 -11.10 -3.84
C GLU A 72 -2.85 -9.93 -4.10
N THR A 73 -2.70 -9.26 -5.25
CA THR A 73 -3.44 -8.03 -5.59
C THR A 73 -4.94 -8.15 -5.34
N PRO A 74 -5.68 -9.18 -5.84
CA PRO A 74 -7.14 -9.20 -5.72
C PRO A 74 -7.59 -9.15 -4.26
N ARG A 75 -6.98 -9.97 -3.41
CA ARG A 75 -7.33 -10.07 -1.99
C ARG A 75 -7.00 -8.77 -1.23
N ILE A 76 -5.84 -8.17 -1.50
CA ILE A 76 -5.45 -6.90 -0.86
C ILE A 76 -6.36 -5.77 -1.35
N PHE A 77 -6.66 -5.73 -2.65
CA PHE A 77 -7.51 -4.72 -3.27
C PHE A 77 -8.93 -4.74 -2.68
N ASP A 78 -9.53 -5.93 -2.56
CA ASP A 78 -10.86 -6.07 -1.96
C ASP A 78 -10.88 -5.61 -0.49
N ALA A 79 -9.84 -5.96 0.28
CA ALA A 79 -9.73 -5.55 1.68
C ALA A 79 -9.65 -4.01 1.83
N ILE A 80 -8.88 -3.33 0.97
CA ILE A 80 -8.77 -1.87 1.02
C ILE A 80 -10.06 -1.18 0.53
N VAL A 81 -10.75 -1.75 -0.46
CA VAL A 81 -12.02 -1.22 -0.97
C VAL A 81 -13.07 -1.29 0.13
N ALA A 82 -13.17 -2.42 0.84
CA ALA A 82 -14.08 -2.59 1.97
C ALA A 82 -13.72 -1.67 3.14
N ALA A 83 -12.44 -1.60 3.53
CA ALA A 83 -11.99 -0.73 4.63
C ALA A 83 -12.20 0.76 4.33
N GLY A 84 -11.99 1.17 3.08
CA GLY A 84 -12.15 2.54 2.62
C GLY A 84 -13.58 2.92 2.24
N LYS A 85 -14.51 1.95 2.15
CA LYS A 85 -15.86 2.12 1.57
C LYS A 85 -15.82 2.78 0.19
N LEU A 86 -14.88 2.35 -0.65
CA LEU A 86 -14.61 2.98 -1.95
C LEU A 86 -15.71 2.73 -2.98
N ASP A 87 -16.65 1.83 -2.68
CA ASP A 87 -17.92 1.61 -3.37
C ASP A 87 -18.93 2.75 -3.15
N THR A 88 -18.71 3.62 -2.17
CA THR A 88 -19.59 4.74 -1.83
C THR A 88 -19.10 6.05 -2.46
N PRO A 89 -19.98 6.87 -3.07
CA PRO A 89 -19.59 8.15 -3.67
C PRO A 89 -18.84 9.08 -2.71
N GLY A 90 -17.69 9.59 -3.17
CA GLY A 90 -16.90 10.60 -2.44
C GLY A 90 -15.92 10.04 -1.41
N MET A 91 -15.78 8.71 -1.29
CA MET A 91 -14.83 8.10 -0.34
C MET A 91 -13.39 8.07 -0.84
N GLY A 92 -13.18 8.11 -2.16
CA GLY A 92 -11.85 8.11 -2.75
C GLY A 92 -11.82 7.39 -4.10
N ILE A 93 -10.62 7.07 -4.55
CA ILE A 93 -10.37 6.18 -5.69
C ILE A 93 -9.27 5.19 -5.32
N ALA A 94 -9.34 3.97 -5.87
CA ALA A 94 -8.22 3.03 -5.84
C ALA A 94 -7.99 2.48 -7.24
N TYR A 95 -6.73 2.23 -7.57
CA TYR A 95 -6.33 1.69 -8.86
C TYR A 95 -5.05 0.87 -8.71
N VAL A 96 -4.77 0.04 -9.72
CA VAL A 96 -3.62 -0.84 -9.76
C VAL A 96 -2.75 -0.50 -10.97
N MET A 97 -1.43 -0.46 -10.79
CA MET A 97 -0.46 -0.26 -11.86
C MET A 97 0.59 -1.37 -11.89
N PRO A 98 1.04 -1.84 -13.07
CA PRO A 98 2.11 -2.83 -13.14
C PRO A 98 3.46 -2.22 -12.73
N ILE A 99 4.28 -3.01 -12.02
CA ILE A 99 5.67 -2.66 -11.70
C ILE A 99 6.61 -3.57 -12.49
N TYR A 100 7.50 -2.96 -13.28
CA TYR A 100 8.50 -3.70 -14.07
C TYR A 100 9.75 -4.06 -13.26
N HIS A 101 10.12 -3.22 -12.30
CA HIS A 101 11.34 -3.34 -11.53
C HIS A 101 11.06 -2.96 -10.08
N VAL A 102 11.48 -3.81 -9.16
CA VAL A 102 11.39 -3.57 -7.72
C VAL A 102 12.71 -3.96 -7.05
N ALA A 103 13.07 -3.25 -5.99
CA ALA A 103 14.24 -3.53 -5.16
C ALA A 103 13.88 -3.30 -3.68
N GLY A 104 14.54 -4.02 -2.77
CA GLY A 104 14.33 -3.86 -1.33
C GLY A 104 13.08 -4.55 -0.77
N ILE A 105 12.40 -5.38 -1.57
CA ILE A 105 11.38 -6.30 -1.05
C ILE A 105 12.08 -7.58 -0.63
N PHE A 106 11.95 -7.93 0.65
CA PHE A 106 12.40 -9.20 1.20
C PHE A 106 11.16 -10.04 1.49
N SER A 107 11.05 -11.24 0.92
CA SER A 107 9.99 -12.16 1.30
C SER A 107 10.16 -12.58 2.76
N GLN A 108 9.06 -12.78 3.49
CA GLN A 108 9.12 -13.23 4.89
C GLN A 108 9.85 -14.58 5.01
N ASP A 109 9.81 -15.41 3.98
CA ASP A 109 10.59 -16.65 3.87
C ASP A 109 12.10 -16.41 3.90
N GLN A 110 12.59 -15.31 3.32
CA GLN A 110 14.03 -14.95 3.30
C GLN A 110 14.49 -14.31 4.62
N VAL A 111 13.59 -13.61 5.31
CA VAL A 111 13.89 -12.98 6.61
C VAL A 111 14.05 -14.03 7.70
N ALA A 112 13.23 -15.09 7.70
CA ALA A 112 13.37 -16.22 8.63
C ALA A 112 14.68 -17.02 8.40
N VAL A 113 15.10 -17.20 7.14
CA VAL A 113 16.33 -17.94 6.81
C VAL A 113 17.60 -17.18 7.24
N ARG A 114 17.66 -15.85 7.08
CA ARG A 114 18.80 -15.06 7.58
C ARG A 114 18.89 -15.03 9.11
N GLY A 115 17.75 -15.00 9.80
CA GLY A 115 17.70 -15.10 11.26
C GLY A 115 18.20 -16.45 11.80
N ALA A 116 18.07 -17.53 11.02
CA ALA A 116 18.60 -18.85 11.39
C ALA A 116 20.12 -18.98 11.14
N THR A 117 20.67 -18.31 10.12
CA THR A 117 22.11 -18.38 9.80
C THR A 117 22.98 -17.54 10.74
N GLU A 118 22.47 -16.44 11.30
CA GLU A 118 23.22 -15.62 12.28
C GLU A 118 23.24 -16.24 13.70
N GLY A 119 22.33 -17.17 14.00
CA GLY A 119 22.26 -17.86 15.30
C GLY A 119 23.17 -19.09 15.45
N ALA A 120 23.75 -19.61 14.37
CA ALA A 120 24.60 -20.80 14.38
C ALA A 120 26.10 -20.49 14.54
N ASP A 121 26.54 -19.28 14.17
CA ASP A 121 27.97 -18.91 14.15
C ASP A 121 28.53 -18.46 15.52
N SER A 122 27.67 -18.24 16.53
CA SER A 122 28.13 -17.88 17.89
C SER A 122 28.36 -19.05 18.86
N LYS A 123 28.10 -20.30 18.42
CA LYS A 123 28.33 -21.51 19.25
C LYS A 123 29.56 -22.33 18.88
N MET A 124 30.45 -21.81 18.02
CA MET A 124 31.69 -22.51 17.62
C MET A 124 32.97 -21.80 18.07
N ASN A 125 32.88 -20.87 19.03
CA ASN A 125 34.07 -20.26 19.65
C ASN A 125 33.98 -20.19 21.18
N CYS A 126 33.32 -21.18 21.79
CA CYS A 126 33.31 -21.42 23.23
C CYS A 126 33.93 -22.78 23.52
#